data_AF-A0A967S3B4-F1
#
_entry.id   AF-A0A967S3B4-F1
#
_cell.length_a   1.000
_cell.length_b   1.000
_cell.length_c   1.000
_cell.angle_alpha   90.00
_cell.angle_beta   90.00
_cell.angle_gamma   90.00
#
_symmetry.space_group_name_H-M   'P 1'
#
loop_
_entity.id
_entity.type
_entity.pdbx_description
1 polymer ?
#
loop_
_entity_poly.entity_id
_entity_poly.type
_entity_poly.pdbx_seq_one_letter_code
_entity_poly.pdbx_strand_id
1 'polypeptide(L)' 'MVGEWSVPEDEVTFRFTASGGPGGQHANRSNTKVEAVFDVDASPTMPSGMQRRVRAKLGPAVRVTVDEER' A
#
# COMPACT_ATOMS: atom_id res chain seq x y z
N MET A 1 25.09 11.88 0.21
CA MET A 1 24.81 10.71 -0.65
C MET A 1 23.55 10.08 -0.10
N VAL A 2 22.43 10.08 -0.84
CA VAL A 2 21.27 9.28 -0.40
C VAL A 2 21.58 7.88 -0.91
N GLY A 3 21.91 6.97 0.01
CA GLY A 3 22.03 5.55 -0.32
C GLY A 3 20.69 5.02 -0.85
N GLU A 4 20.74 3.86 -1.49
CA GLU A 4 19.52 3.14 -1.86
C GLU A 4 18.77 2.79 -0.56
N TRP A 5 17.51 3.23 -0.47
CA TRP A 5 16.60 2.85 0.60
C TRP A 5 15.38 2.22 -0.06
N SER A 6 14.99 1.06 0.44
CA SER A 6 13.79 0.33 0.07
C SER A 6 12.78 0.43 1.21
N VAL A 7 11.49 0.42 0.88
CA VAL A 7 10.41 0.35 1.88
C VAL A 7 10.49 -1.00 2.60
N PRO A 8 10.70 -1.06 3.93
CA PRO A 8 10.67 -2.32 4.67
C PRO A 8 9.25 -2.89 4.71
N GLU A 9 9.10 -4.20 4.56
CA GLU A 9 7.79 -4.86 4.53
C GLU A 9 7.04 -4.72 5.86
N ASP A 10 7.76 -4.70 6.99
CA ASP A 10 7.24 -4.52 8.34
C ASP A 10 6.70 -3.12 8.60
N GLU A 11 7.03 -2.14 7.75
CA GLU A 11 6.47 -0.79 7.78
C GLU A 11 5.25 -0.63 6.87
N VAL A 12 4.87 -1.68 6.12
CA VAL A 12 3.71 -1.67 5.23
C VAL A 12 2.54 -2.43 5.86
N THR A 13 1.42 -1.74 6.01
CA THR A 13 0.17 -2.37 6.43
C THR A 13 -0.61 -2.86 5.21
N PHE A 14 -0.97 -4.14 5.21
CA PHE A 14 -1.78 -4.75 4.16
C PHE A 14 -3.21 -4.99 4.62
N ARG A 15 -4.19 -4.66 3.76
CA ARG A 15 -5.60 -4.95 3.96
C ARG A 15 -6.15 -5.74 2.78
N PHE A 16 -6.65 -6.93 3.07
CA PHE A 16 -7.24 -7.83 2.08
C PHE A 16 -8.77 -7.75 2.17
N THR A 17 -9.42 -7.60 1.03
CA THR A 17 -10.88 -7.58 0.92
C THR A 17 -11.32 -8.46 -0.24
N ALA A 18 -12.30 -9.33 0.00
CA ALA A 18 -13.00 -10.01 -1.09
C ALA A 18 -14.02 -9.05 -1.68
N SER A 19 -13.98 -8.79 -2.98
CA SER A 19 -14.97 -7.96 -3.66
C SER A 19 -16.25 -8.76 -3.95
N GLY A 20 -16.93 -9.21 -2.88
CA GLY A 20 -18.24 -9.84 -2.96
C GLY A 20 -19.35 -8.79 -2.87
N GLY A 21 -19.88 -8.34 -4.02
CA GLY A 21 -21.08 -7.49 -4.04
C GLY A 21 -22.34 -8.25 -3.60
N PRO A 22 -23.38 -7.57 -3.08
CA PRO A 22 -24.65 -8.22 -2.73
C PRO A 22 -25.42 -8.57 -4.01
N GLY A 23 -25.21 -9.77 -4.51
CA GLY A 23 -25.84 -10.29 -5.72
C GLY A 23 -25.36 -11.71 -6.01
N GLY A 24 -26.11 -12.70 -5.51
CA GLY A 24 -25.86 -14.10 -5.83
C GLY A 24 -26.03 -14.42 -7.31
N GLN A 25 -25.46 -15.56 -7.69
CA GLN A 25 -25.65 -16.30 -8.95
C GLN A 25 -24.71 -15.93 -10.12
N HIS A 26 -23.40 -16.12 -9.92
CA HIS A 26 -22.57 -17.03 -10.73
C HIS A 26 -21.19 -17.11 -10.05
N ALA A 27 -21.01 -18.10 -9.18
CA ALA A 27 -19.79 -18.31 -8.42
C ALA A 27 -18.69 -18.91 -9.30
N ASN A 28 -17.61 -18.15 -9.57
CA ASN A 28 -16.21 -18.61 -9.63
C ASN A 28 -15.20 -17.52 -10.07
N ARG A 29 -15.27 -16.31 -9.48
CA ARG A 29 -14.12 -15.39 -9.51
C ARG A 29 -13.81 -14.95 -8.08
N SER A 30 -12.71 -15.46 -7.54
CA SER A 30 -12.14 -14.98 -6.28
C SER A 30 -11.44 -13.64 -6.53
N ASN A 31 -12.21 -12.59 -6.80
CA ASN A 31 -11.66 -11.25 -6.94
C ASN A 31 -11.17 -10.82 -5.55
N THR A 32 -9.85 -10.68 -5.42
CA THR A 32 -9.20 -10.28 -4.17
C THR A 32 -8.59 -8.91 -4.38
N LYS A 33 -9.09 -7.94 -3.61
CA LYS A 33 -8.55 -6.60 -3.56
C LYS A 33 -7.59 -6.48 -2.39
N VAL A 34 -6.37 -6.03 -2.66
CA VAL A 34 -5.31 -5.80 -1.66
C VAL A 34 -4.98 -4.32 -1.62
N GLU A 35 -5.00 -3.72 -0.44
CA GLU A 35 -4.51 -2.37 -0.18
C GLU A 35 -3.22 -2.44 0.64
N ALA A 36 -2.17 -1.77 0.17
CA ALA A 36 -0.91 -1.59 0.87
C ALA A 36 -0.76 -0.12 1.28
N VAL A 37 -0.48 0.12 2.56
CA VAL A 37 -0.35 1.45 3.15
C VAL A 37 1.01 1.60 3.81
N PHE A 38 1.74 2.64 3.44
CA PHE A 38 3.01 3.03 4.04
C PHE A 38 2.89 4.43 4.67
N ASP A 39 3.21 4.57 5.95
CA ASP A 39 3.21 5.84 6.67
C ASP A 39 4.58 6.52 6.53
N VAL A 40 4.61 7.64 5.80
CA VAL A 40 5.84 8.38 5.51
C VAL A 40 6.32 9.14 6.75
N ASP A 41 5.40 9.61 7.60
CA ASP A 41 5.73 10.39 8.78
C ASP A 41 6.19 9.49 9.94
N ALA A 42 5.71 8.25 10.00
CA ALA A 42 6.04 7.29 11.05
C ALA A 42 7.25 6.37 10.75
N SER A 43 7.79 6.37 9.53
CA SER A 43 8.90 5.49 9.15
C SER A 43 10.21 5.83 9.88
N PRO A 44 10.77 4.93 10.72
CA PRO A 44 12.02 5.16 11.42
C PRO A 44 13.25 4.92 10.54
N THR A 45 13.11 4.13 9.47
CA THR A 45 14.24 3.74 8.60
C THR A 45 14.41 4.69 7.40
N MET A 46 13.40 5.50 7.07
CA MET A 46 13.43 6.38 5.92
C MET A 46 14.40 7.56 6.13
N PRO A 47 15.34 7.81 5.20
CA PRO A 47 16.21 8.97 5.28
C PRO A 47 15.41 10.28 5.29
N SER A 48 15.67 11.18 6.24
CA SER A 48 14.94 12.44 6.42
C SER A 48 14.86 13.31 5.15
N GLY A 49 15.93 13.33 4.35
CA GLY A 49 15.95 14.02 3.05
C GLY A 49 14.98 13.41 2.03
N MET A 50 14.81 12.09 2.05
CA MET A 50 13.85 11.37 1.23
C MET A 50 12.42 11.55 1.77
N GLN A 51 12.23 11.41 3.08
CA GLN A 51 10.96 11.63 3.77
C GLN A 51 10.36 12.98 3.39
N ARG A 52 11.13 14.07 3.49
CA ARG A 52 10.68 15.41 3.07
C ARG A 52 10.24 15.47 1.60
N ARG A 53 10.98 14.80 0.70
CA ARG A 53 10.68 14.81 -0.75
C ARG A 53 9.43 14.00 -1.05
N VAL A 54 9.27 12.83 -0.43
CA VAL A 54 8.10 11.97 -0.59
C VAL A 54 6.88 12.64 0.02
N ARG A 55 6.99 13.16 1.24
CA ARG A 55 5.92 13.90 1.92
C ARG A 55 5.42 15.10 1.12
N ALA A 56 6.33 15.87 0.54
CA ALA A 56 5.96 17.02 -0.30
C ALA A 56 5.24 16.61 -1.60
N LYS A 57 5.45 15.39 -2.10
CA LYS A 57 4.88 14.91 -3.37
C LYS A 57 3.62 14.07 -3.19
N LEU A 58 3.60 13.20 -2.19
CA LEU A 58 2.58 12.16 -1.99
C LEU A 58 1.79 12.35 -0.70
N GLY A 59 2.22 13.25 0.18
CA GLY A 59 1.59 13.47 1.48
C GLY A 59 2.14 12.56 2.59
N PRO A 60 1.47 12.50 3.74
CA PRO A 60 1.97 11.82 4.94
C PRO A 60 1.90 10.28 4.84
N ALA A 61 1.17 9.73 3.88
CA ALA A 61 1.08 8.28 3.68
C ALA A 61 0.88 7.94 2.20
N VAL A 62 1.49 6.85 1.76
CA VAL A 62 1.35 6.29 0.41
C VAL A 62 0.41 5.09 0.48
N ARG A 63 -0.56 5.03 -0.44
CA ARG A 63 -1.52 3.93 -0.55
C ARG A 63 -1.53 3.40 -1.97
N VAL A 64 -1.43 2.08 -2.10
CA VAL A 64 -1.54 1.37 -3.37
C VAL A 64 -2.61 0.32 -3.22
N THR A 65 -3.45 0.16 -4.24
CA THR A 65 -4.50 -0.84 -4.27
C THR A 65 -4.35 -1.66 -5.55
N VAL A 66 -4.36 -2.97 -5.40
CA VAL A 66 -4.35 -3.94 -6.49
C VAL A 66 -5.62 -4.75 -6.40
N ASP A 67 -6.30 -4.93 -7.54
CA ASP A 67 -7.42 -5.84 -7.70
C ASP A 67 -6.98 -6.90 -8.71
N GLU A 68 -6.79 -8.14 -8.26
CA GLU A 68 -6.54 -9.26 -9.15
C GLU A 68 -7.86 -9.99 -9.42
N GLU A 69 -8.31 -9.90 -10.67
CA GLU A 69 -9.31 -10.80 -11.23
C GLU A 69 -8.56 -11.98 -11.87
N ARG A 70 -8.80 -13.20 -11.37
CA ARG A 70 -8.27 -14.44 -11.96
C ARG A 70 -9.20 -14.98 -13.04
#